data_AF-A0A395IJJ6-F1
#
_entry.id   AF-A0A395IJJ6-F1
#
_cell.length_a   1.000
_cell.length_b   1.000
_cell.length_c   1.000
_cell.angle_alpha   90.00
_cell.angle_beta   90.00
_cell.angle_gamma   90.00
#
_symmetry.space_group_name_H-M   'P 1'
#
loop_
_entity.id
_entity.type
_entity.pdbx_description
1 polymer ?
#
loop_
_entity_poly.entity_id
_entity_poly.type
_entity_poly.pdbx_seq_one_letter_code
_entity_poly.pdbx_strand_id
1 'polypeptide(L)'
;MQCTRILRAAQRANLTGFDPKALAAATGKNAGDPWARREAWRYQGQYSRRNRFANSFPGLGIATVAFAAYCGFEYFFLADDHHGHAEGGHGEGHH
;
A
#
# COMPACT_ATOMS: atom_id res chain seq x y z
N MET A 1 -33.00 15.80 -24.61
CA MET A 1 -32.31 14.65 -23.98
C MET A 1 -32.63 14.67 -22.49
N GLN A 2 -33.44 13.72 -22.00
CA GLN A 2 -33.87 13.70 -20.60
C GLN A 2 -32.85 12.94 -19.76
N CYS A 3 -32.18 13.65 -18.84
CA CYS A 3 -31.20 13.08 -17.93
C CYS A 3 -31.94 12.26 -16.86
N THR A 4 -31.80 10.94 -16.90
CA THR A 4 -32.35 10.01 -15.91
C THR A 4 -31.66 10.22 -14.57
N ARG A 5 -32.38 10.84 -13.62
CA ARG A 5 -31.95 11.04 -12.24
C ARG A 5 -31.95 9.67 -11.54
N ILE A 6 -30.77 9.14 -11.27
CA ILE A 6 -30.61 7.94 -10.43
C ILE A 6 -31.23 8.24 -9.06
N LEU A 7 -32.37 7.63 -8.77
CA LEU A 7 -32.98 7.67 -7.44
C LEU A 7 -32.05 6.90 -6.50
N ARG A 8 -31.28 7.62 -5.68
CA ARG A 8 -30.56 7.02 -4.56
C ARG A 8 -31.59 6.30 -3.70
N ALA A 9 -31.39 5.00 -3.50
CA ALA A 9 -32.23 4.21 -2.62
C ALA A 9 -32.36 4.93 -1.26
N ALA A 10 -33.59 5.17 -0.82
CA ALA A 10 -33.85 5.80 0.47
C ALA A 10 -33.15 4.99 1.57
N GLN A 11 -32.43 5.67 2.46
CA GLN A 11 -31.73 5.04 3.57
C GLN A 11 -32.77 4.30 4.42
N ARG A 12 -32.79 2.96 4.34
CA ARG A 12 -33.71 2.13 5.11
C ARG A 12 -33.42 2.33 6.60
N ALA A 13 -34.46 2.53 7.40
CA ALA A 13 -34.32 2.57 8.85
C ALA A 13 -33.74 1.24 9.33
N ASN A 14 -32.70 1.30 10.18
CA ASN A 14 -32.02 0.10 10.65
C ASN A 14 -32.91 -0.62 11.66
N LEU A 15 -33.48 -1.76 11.26
CA LEU A 15 -34.45 -2.53 12.07
C LEU A 15 -33.87 -3.02 13.41
N THR A 16 -32.56 -3.19 13.47
CA THR A 16 -31.85 -3.66 14.67
C THR A 16 -31.45 -2.52 15.62
N GLY A 17 -31.69 -1.25 15.24
CA GLY A 17 -31.23 -0.09 15.99
C GLY A 17 -29.71 0.09 16.01
N PHE A 18 -28.95 -0.78 15.33
CA PHE A 18 -27.50 -0.69 15.24
C PHE A 18 -27.10 0.40 14.24
N ASP A 19 -26.46 1.46 14.71
CA ASP A 19 -25.89 2.50 13.84
C ASP A 19 -24.38 2.31 13.67
N PRO A 20 -23.90 1.86 12.50
CA PRO A 20 -22.48 1.68 12.24
C PRO A 20 -21.69 2.99 12.28
N LYS A 21 -22.31 4.15 12.01
CA LYS A 21 -21.63 5.45 12.09
C LYS A 21 -21.41 5.88 13.54
N ALA A 22 -22.41 5.64 14.40
CA ALA A 22 -22.27 5.86 15.84
C ALA A 22 -21.19 4.94 16.43
N LEU A 23 -21.13 3.66 16.02
CA LEU A 23 -20.07 2.75 16.43
C LEU A 23 -18.69 3.25 15.97
N ALA A 24 -18.56 3.69 14.71
CA ALA A 24 -17.30 4.22 14.18
C ALA A 24 -16.83 5.46 14.95
N ALA A 25 -17.75 6.34 15.36
CA ALA A 25 -17.44 7.49 16.21
C ALA A 25 -17.01 7.06 17.63
N ALA A 26 -17.60 5.99 18.17
CA ALA A 26 -17.31 5.48 19.51
C ALA A 26 -16.06 4.58 19.59
N THR A 27 -15.58 4.02 18.48
CA THR A 27 -14.43 3.08 18.42
C THR A 27 -13.06 3.77 18.41
N GLY A 28 -13.02 5.09 18.63
CA GLY A 28 -11.78 5.86 18.76
C GLY A 28 -10.99 5.57 20.04
N LYS A 29 -9.78 6.13 20.13
CA LYS A 29 -8.94 6.01 21.33
C LYS A 29 -9.61 6.73 22.50
N ASN A 30 -10.15 5.96 23.44
CA ASN A 30 -10.70 6.51 24.67
C ASN A 30 -9.57 7.11 25.52
N ALA A 31 -9.60 8.43 25.73
CA ALA A 31 -8.56 9.15 26.48
C ALA A 31 -8.51 8.76 27.97
N GLY A 32 -9.60 8.20 28.50
CA GLY A 32 -9.74 7.78 29.91
C GLY A 32 -9.66 6.27 30.15
N ASP A 33 -9.07 5.49 29.25
CA ASP A 33 -8.96 4.04 29.45
C ASP A 33 -8.05 3.70 30.67
N PRO A 34 -8.59 3.06 31.73
CA PRO A 34 -7.81 2.69 32.92
C PRO A 34 -6.75 1.62 32.63
N TRP A 35 -6.87 0.88 31.53
CA TRP A 35 -5.94 -0.18 31.14
C TRP A 35 -4.87 0.28 30.15
N ALA A 36 -4.90 1.54 29.71
CA ALA A 36 -4.00 2.05 28.68
C ALA A 36 -2.51 1.79 28.99
N ARG A 37 -2.12 1.90 30.26
CA ARG A 37 -0.74 1.60 30.71
C ARG A 37 -0.40 0.11 30.60
N ARG A 38 -1.37 -0.76 30.91
CA ARG A 38 -1.23 -2.23 30.81
C ARG A 38 -1.21 -2.70 29.36
N GLU A 39 -1.89 -2.00 28.44
CA GLU A 39 -1.87 -2.33 27.01
C GLU A 39 -0.69 -1.70 26.26
N ALA A 40 0.01 -0.75 26.87
CA ALA A 40 1.03 0.06 26.22
C ALA A 40 2.18 -0.77 25.62
N TRP A 41 2.59 -1.86 26.28
CA TRP A 41 3.67 -2.74 25.81
C TRP A 41 3.40 -3.34 24.43
N ARG A 42 2.13 -3.54 24.04
CA ARG A 42 1.73 -4.12 22.75
C ARG A 42 2.09 -3.24 21.56
N TYR A 43 2.34 -1.95 21.79
CA TYR A 43 2.53 -0.95 20.74
C TYR A 43 3.84 -0.16 20.88
N GLN A 44 4.70 -0.56 21.81
CA GLN A 44 5.97 0.08 22.12
C GLN A 44 7.17 -0.80 21.74
N GLY A 45 8.35 -0.19 21.65
CA GLY A 45 9.60 -0.90 21.33
C GLY A 45 9.53 -1.67 20.02
N GLN A 46 9.83 -2.98 20.07
CA GLN A 46 9.82 -3.88 18.92
C GLN A 46 8.43 -4.06 18.28
N TYR A 47 7.33 -3.79 19.02
CA TYR A 47 5.96 -3.91 18.52
C TYR A 47 5.38 -2.59 18.00
N SER A 48 6.21 -1.54 17.93
CA SER A 48 5.81 -0.27 17.33
C SER A 48 5.37 -0.46 15.87
N ARG A 49 4.54 0.45 15.34
CA ARG A 49 4.11 0.38 13.93
C ARG A 49 5.30 0.36 12.98
N ARG A 50 6.35 1.16 13.27
CA ARG A 50 7.54 1.25 12.42
C ARG A 50 8.35 -0.05 12.45
N ASN A 51 8.59 -0.62 13.63
CA ASN A 51 9.36 -1.86 13.76
C ASN A 51 8.67 -3.05 13.09
N ARG A 52 7.34 -3.08 13.03
CA ARG A 52 6.59 -4.09 12.26
C ARG A 52 6.87 -4.04 10.76
N PHE A 53 7.12 -2.86 10.21
CA PHE A 53 7.41 -2.68 8.78
C PHE A 53 8.90 -2.63 8.43
N ALA A 54 9.77 -2.42 9.42
CA ALA A 54 11.21 -2.30 9.19
C ALA A 54 11.82 -3.54 8.50
N ASN A 55 11.24 -4.72 8.74
CA ASN A 55 11.68 -5.99 8.16
C ASN A 55 10.74 -6.53 7.07
N SER A 56 9.87 -5.70 6.49
CA SER A 56 8.93 -6.18 5.44
C SER A 56 9.64 -6.54 4.13
N PHE A 57 10.81 -5.95 3.86
CA PHE A 57 11.60 -6.24 2.65
C PHE A 57 13.06 -6.53 3.01
N PRO A 58 13.35 -7.70 3.58
CA PRO A 58 14.72 -8.08 3.86
C PRO A 58 15.49 -8.16 2.54
N GLY A 59 16.63 -7.46 2.47
CA GLY A 59 17.51 -7.50 1.30
C GLY A 59 17.16 -6.54 0.16
N LEU A 60 16.10 -5.71 0.26
CA LEU A 60 15.78 -4.73 -0.80
C LEU A 60 16.97 -3.82 -1.09
N GLY A 61 17.65 -3.31 -0.06
CA GLY A 61 18.82 -2.44 -0.25
C GLY A 61 19.96 -3.13 -1.01
N ILE A 62 20.26 -4.39 -0.69
CA ILE A 62 21.32 -5.16 -1.36
C ILE A 62 20.91 -5.46 -2.80
N ALA A 63 19.66 -5.86 -3.02
CA ALA A 63 19.12 -6.14 -4.35
C ALA A 63 19.15 -4.89 -5.25
N THR A 64 18.76 -3.72 -4.73
CA THR A 64 18.82 -2.46 -5.47
C THR A 64 20.25 -2.10 -5.84
N VAL A 65 21.22 -2.26 -4.92
CA VAL A 65 22.64 -1.99 -5.20
C VAL A 65 23.18 -2.96 -6.26
N ALA A 66 22.92 -4.26 -6.12
CA ALA A 66 23.37 -5.26 -7.08
C ALA A 66 22.77 -5.02 -8.47
N PHE A 67 21.48 -4.69 -8.53
CA PHE A 67 20.79 -4.35 -9.77
C PHE A 67 21.39 -3.11 -10.43
N ALA A 68 21.61 -2.04 -9.67
CA ALA A 68 22.22 -0.82 -10.20
C ALA A 68 23.65 -1.06 -10.69
N ALA A 69 24.45 -1.87 -9.97
CA ALA A 69 25.79 -2.25 -10.39
C ALA A 69 25.76 -3.04 -11.70
N TYR A 70 24.80 -3.96 -11.85
CA TYR A 70 24.60 -4.72 -13.08
C TYR A 70 24.20 -3.82 -14.26
N CYS A 71 23.21 -2.94 -14.09
CA CYS A 71 22.83 -1.98 -15.13
C CYS A 71 23.98 -1.06 -15.52
N GLY A 72 24.76 -0.58 -14.54
CA GLY A 72 25.97 0.21 -14.82
C GLY A 72 27.01 -0.58 -15.58
N PHE A 73 27.23 -1.85 -15.21
CA PHE A 73 28.14 -2.73 -15.91
C PHE A 73 27.69 -2.99 -17.36
N GLU A 74 26.42 -3.30 -17.57
CA GLU A 74 25.86 -3.43 -18.92
C GLU A 74 26.05 -2.15 -19.74
N TYR A 75 25.73 -1.00 -19.14
CA TYR A 75 25.79 0.30 -19.81
C TYR A 75 27.20 0.75 -20.18
N PHE A 76 28.20 0.50 -19.34
CA PHE A 76 29.57 0.96 -19.57
C PHE A 76 30.49 -0.07 -20.22
N PHE A 77 30.24 -1.37 -20.05
CA PHE A 77 31.16 -2.42 -20.50
C PHE A 77 30.57 -3.37 -21.54
N LEU A 78 29.25 -3.58 -21.60
CA LEU A 78 28.62 -4.43 -22.63
C LEU A 78 28.04 -3.62 -23.80
N ALA A 79 27.73 -2.33 -23.60
CA ALA A 79 27.17 -1.47 -24.64
C ALA A 79 28.12 -1.15 -25.80
N ASP A 80 29.44 -1.29 -25.61
CA ASP A 80 30.45 -0.98 -26.63
C ASP A 80 30.72 -2.13 -27.63
N ASP A 81 30.24 -3.37 -27.37
CA ASP A 81 30.60 -4.55 -28.21
C ASP A 81 29.47 -5.09 -29.12
N HIS A 82 28.26 -4.51 -29.12
CA HIS A 82 27.16 -4.99 -29.98
C HIS A 82 26.36 -3.87 -30.64
N HIS A 83 26.79 -3.44 -31.83
CA HIS A 83 25.89 -2.83 -32.81
C HIS A 83 24.87 -3.88 -33.30
N GLY A 84 23.63 -3.85 -32.80
CA GLY A 84 22.54 -4.65 -33.37
C GLY A 84 21.23 -4.66 -32.55
N HIS A 85 20.31 -3.76 -32.91
CA HIS A 85 18.87 -3.74 -32.61
C HIS A 85 18.40 -3.96 -31.16
N ALA A 86 18.13 -2.86 -30.46
CA ALA A 86 17.02 -2.78 -29.50
C ALA A 86 16.03 -1.71 -29.99
N GLU A 87 15.31 -2.06 -31.05
CA GLU A 87 14.15 -1.33 -31.54
C GLU A 87 12.99 -1.55 -30.58
N GLY A 88 12.31 -0.46 -30.21
CA GLY A 88 10.86 -0.46 -30.09
C GLY A 88 10.25 -1.01 -28.80
N GLY A 89 9.89 -0.09 -27.91
CA GLY A 89 8.61 -0.24 -27.23
C GLY A 89 7.46 -0.19 -28.26
N HIS A 90 6.53 -1.13 -28.18
CA HIS A 90 5.07 -0.93 -28.32
C HIS A 90 4.40 -2.32 -28.39
N GLY A 91 3.47 -2.56 -27.47
CA GLY A 91 2.48 -3.62 -27.65
C GLY A 91 1.44 -3.16 -28.66
N GLU A 92 1.17 -3.96 -29.67
CA GLU A 92 -0.08 -3.93 -30.43
C GLU A 92 -0.41 -5.38 -30.81
N GLY A 93 -1.48 -5.91 -30.23
CA GLY A 93 -2.04 -7.21 -30.59
C GLY A 93 -2.92 -7.08 -31.81
N HIS A 94 -2.67 -7.91 -32.82
CA HIS A 94 -3.62 -8.23 -33.87
C HIS A 94 -3.57 -9.75 -34.09
N HIS A 95 -4.72 -10.40 -33.86
CA HIS A 95 -5.25 -11.68 -34.36
C HIS A 95 -6.07 -12.40 -33.28
#